data_AF-A0A6N9P5A5-F1
#
_entry.id   AF-A0A6N9P5A5-F1
#
_cell.length_a   1.000
_cell.length_b   1.000
_cell.length_c   1.000
_cell.angle_alpha   90.00
_cell.angle_beta   90.00
_cell.angle_gamma   90.00
#
_symmetry.space_group_name_H-M   'P 1'
#
loop_
_entity.id
_entity.type
_entity.pdbx_description
1 polymer ?
#
loop_
_entity_poly.entity_id
_entity_poly.type
_entity_poly.pdbx_seq_one_letter_code
_entity_poly.pdbx_strand_id
1 'polypeptide(L)'
;MSQYGCTIPRRGRELIAKILAAKIPLKISRIMMGQGVCPDEVFPGDLEDLVEPVAAGTSNEPTYDGDTVHMTVEYRSDLNGGLDHGFWIREFGVFAQDEDGSEVMLYYGVLGDYPQWVSAYSTTGLDVRRYPISITIGEGAEVIIDYSPEAFMTAEDVGAYCTSVMLPAFLVQAQAQIDAHNTDPQAHPAIKADFNAMDARMSLMELRYNTEVSGNPFTATFEDLSKLRIEGVWNAAQKRVEF
;
A
#
# COMPACT_ATOMS: atom_id res chain seq x y z
N MET A 1 42.36 -15.63 -10.70
CA MET A 1 41.17 -14.80 -11.04
C MET A 1 40.09 -15.28 -10.12
N SER A 2 39.70 -14.46 -9.14
CA SER A 2 38.70 -14.88 -8.16
C SER A 2 37.33 -14.93 -8.83
N GLN A 3 36.63 -16.05 -8.71
CA GLN A 3 35.37 -16.28 -9.42
C GLN A 3 34.29 -15.35 -8.84
N TYR A 4 33.80 -14.39 -9.64
CA TYR A 4 32.58 -13.64 -9.31
C TYR A 4 31.37 -14.56 -9.51
N GLY A 5 30.47 -14.60 -8.54
CA GLY A 5 29.24 -15.38 -8.66
C GLY A 5 28.71 -15.85 -7.32
N CYS A 6 28.03 -16.98 -7.37
CA CYS A 6 27.41 -17.60 -6.21
C CYS A 6 27.36 -19.11 -6.34
N THR A 7 27.16 -19.78 -5.22
CA THR A 7 26.93 -21.21 -5.17
C THR A 7 26.06 -21.57 -3.98
N ILE A 8 25.35 -22.69 -4.08
CA ILE A 8 24.70 -23.33 -2.95
C ILE A 8 25.69 -24.38 -2.42
N PRO A 9 26.25 -24.20 -1.21
CA PRO A 9 27.17 -25.16 -0.62
C PRO A 9 26.57 -26.56 -0.52
N ARG A 10 27.42 -27.57 -0.39
CA ARG A 10 27.02 -28.98 -0.31
C ARG A 10 26.01 -29.21 0.82
N ARG A 11 26.30 -28.70 2.02
CA ARG A 11 25.38 -28.76 3.16
C ARG A 11 24.08 -28.00 2.90
N GLY A 12 24.13 -26.86 2.20
CA GLY A 12 22.94 -26.13 1.78
C GLY A 12 22.04 -26.93 0.83
N ARG A 13 22.62 -27.64 -0.14
CA ARG A 13 21.89 -28.53 -1.05
C ARG A 13 21.28 -29.73 -0.31
N GLU A 14 22.02 -30.31 0.62
CA GLU A 14 21.53 -31.39 1.48
C GLU A 14 20.34 -30.93 2.33
N LEU A 15 20.42 -29.73 2.92
CA LEU A 15 19.34 -29.12 3.67
C LEU A 15 18.09 -28.88 2.81
N ILE A 16 18.24 -28.30 1.62
CA ILE A 16 17.14 -28.12 0.66
C ILE A 16 16.47 -29.47 0.36
N ALA A 17 17.25 -30.49 0.01
CA ALA A 17 16.72 -31.81 -0.31
C ALA A 17 15.97 -32.44 0.87
N LYS A 18 16.49 -32.28 2.09
CA LYS A 18 15.88 -32.76 3.33
C LYS A 18 14.54 -32.09 3.59
N ILE A 19 14.48 -30.77 3.50
CA ILE A 19 13.28 -29.95 3.73
C ILE A 19 12.19 -30.27 2.71
N LEU A 20 12.56 -30.40 1.43
CA LEU A 20 11.63 -30.82 0.37
C LEU A 20 11.04 -32.21 0.65
N ALA A 21 11.88 -33.16 1.06
CA ALA A 21 11.45 -34.51 1.37
C ALA A 21 10.53 -34.55 2.60
N ALA A 22 10.82 -33.74 3.61
CA ALA A 22 10.05 -33.63 4.85
C ALA A 22 8.81 -32.73 4.73
N LYS A 23 8.70 -31.93 3.65
CA LYS A 23 7.63 -30.93 3.44
C LYS A 23 7.48 -29.94 4.59
N ILE A 24 8.61 -29.48 5.10
CA ILE A 24 8.68 -28.44 6.13
C ILE A 24 9.17 -27.14 5.50
N PRO A 25 8.94 -25.97 6.13
CA PRO A 25 9.46 -24.71 5.61
C PRO A 25 10.98 -24.60 5.84
N LEU A 26 11.68 -24.04 4.85
CA LEU A 26 13.07 -23.60 4.98
C LEU A 26 13.12 -22.30 5.77
N LYS A 27 13.76 -22.33 6.93
CA LYS A 27 13.88 -21.17 7.82
C LYS A 27 15.22 -20.49 7.64
N ILE A 28 15.25 -19.29 7.07
CA ILE A 28 16.47 -18.48 6.98
C ILE A 28 16.70 -17.82 8.34
N SER A 29 17.83 -18.14 8.98
CA SER A 29 18.17 -17.71 10.33
C SER A 29 18.88 -16.36 10.36
N ARG A 30 19.81 -16.11 9.43
CA ARG A 30 20.56 -14.85 9.34
C ARG A 30 21.22 -14.65 7.99
N ILE A 31 21.70 -13.43 7.78
CA ILE A 31 22.57 -13.04 6.67
C ILE A 31 23.85 -12.45 7.24
N MET A 32 24.99 -12.81 6.64
CA MET A 32 26.28 -12.21 6.98
C MET A 32 26.98 -11.65 5.75
N MET A 33 27.75 -10.60 5.96
CA MET A 33 28.67 -9.98 5.02
C MET A 33 30.09 -10.20 5.53
N GLY A 34 31.01 -10.51 4.63
CA GLY A 34 32.41 -10.78 4.94
C GLY A 34 33.38 -10.09 4.00
N GLN A 35 34.64 -10.07 4.39
CA GLN A 35 35.75 -9.53 3.61
C GLN A 35 36.74 -10.61 3.14
N GLY A 36 36.40 -11.87 3.37
CA GLY A 36 37.26 -12.99 3.05
C GLY A 36 37.29 -13.30 1.55
N VAL A 37 38.26 -14.12 1.19
CA VAL A 37 38.42 -14.65 -0.17
C VAL A 37 38.55 -16.15 -0.05
N CYS A 38 37.66 -16.88 -0.74
CA CYS A 38 37.80 -18.32 -0.87
C CYS A 38 39.19 -18.65 -1.46
N PRO A 39 40.03 -19.43 -0.75
CA PRO A 39 41.34 -19.81 -1.25
C PRO A 39 41.24 -20.55 -2.60
N ASP A 40 42.21 -20.36 -3.49
CA ASP A 40 42.19 -20.94 -4.85
C ASP A 40 42.10 -22.48 -4.85
N GLU A 41 42.57 -23.15 -3.80
CA GLU A 41 42.52 -24.62 -3.68
C GLU A 41 41.23 -25.14 -3.03
N VAL A 42 40.36 -24.26 -2.55
CA VAL A 42 39.09 -24.62 -1.90
C VAL A 42 37.95 -24.38 -2.88
N PHE A 43 37.13 -25.40 -3.10
CA PHE A 43 35.90 -25.24 -3.85
C PHE A 43 34.88 -24.46 -3.01
N PRO A 44 34.33 -23.32 -3.47
CA PRO A 44 33.37 -22.53 -2.68
C PRO A 44 32.12 -23.31 -2.24
N GLY A 45 31.74 -24.35 -2.99
CA GLY A 45 30.62 -25.22 -2.62
C GLY A 45 30.90 -26.13 -1.42
N ASP A 46 32.13 -26.17 -0.91
CA ASP A 46 32.52 -26.97 0.26
C ASP A 46 32.68 -26.11 1.53
N LEU A 47 32.46 -24.79 1.41
CA LEU A 47 32.46 -23.89 2.55
C LEU A 47 31.24 -24.15 3.46
N GLU A 48 31.49 -24.15 4.76
CA GLU A 48 30.43 -24.26 5.77
C GLU A 48 30.07 -22.92 6.41
N ASP A 49 30.96 -21.92 6.28
CA ASP A 49 30.77 -20.54 6.73
C ASP A 49 31.52 -19.58 5.78
N LEU A 50 31.35 -18.28 6.00
CA LEU A 50 32.17 -17.25 5.37
C LEU A 50 33.64 -17.39 5.77
N VAL A 51 34.53 -17.01 4.87
CA VAL A 51 35.98 -17.07 5.12
C VAL A 51 36.38 -16.06 6.20
N GLU A 52 35.84 -14.85 6.14
CA GLU A 52 36.05 -13.80 7.12
C GLU A 52 34.76 -12.98 7.32
N PRO A 53 33.82 -13.46 8.15
CA PRO A 53 32.58 -12.74 8.46
C PRO A 53 32.88 -11.47 9.25
N VAL A 54 32.24 -10.36 8.86
CA VAL A 54 32.49 -9.03 9.45
C VAL A 54 31.22 -8.43 10.04
N ALA A 55 30.12 -8.41 9.29
CA ALA A 55 28.91 -7.69 9.67
C ALA A 55 27.65 -8.49 9.35
N ALA A 56 26.59 -8.25 10.12
CA ALA A 56 25.28 -8.78 9.79
C ALA A 56 24.69 -8.06 8.56
N GLY A 57 23.93 -8.79 7.76
CA GLY A 57 23.04 -8.23 6.75
C GLY A 57 21.57 -8.46 7.09
N THR A 58 20.69 -7.89 6.28
CA THR A 58 19.25 -8.12 6.32
C THR A 58 18.72 -8.44 4.92
N SER A 59 17.41 -8.57 4.76
CA SER A 59 16.77 -8.71 3.46
C SER A 59 15.37 -8.10 3.46
N ASN A 60 14.75 -8.08 2.27
CA ASN A 60 13.30 -7.99 2.15
C ASN A 60 12.64 -9.35 2.39
N GLU A 61 11.31 -9.37 2.46
CA GLU A 61 10.55 -10.61 2.44
C GLU A 61 10.79 -11.38 1.12
N PRO A 62 11.04 -12.70 1.18
CA PRO A 62 11.18 -13.50 -0.02
C PRO A 62 9.90 -13.53 -0.85
N THR A 63 10.05 -13.47 -2.18
CA THR A 63 8.96 -13.65 -3.14
C THR A 63 9.17 -14.92 -3.95
N TYR A 64 8.08 -15.50 -4.46
CA TYR A 64 8.09 -16.79 -5.14
C TYR A 64 7.78 -16.64 -6.62
N ASP A 65 8.59 -17.29 -7.46
CA ASP A 65 8.33 -17.51 -8.88
C ASP A 65 8.53 -19.00 -9.21
N GLY A 66 7.43 -19.75 -9.25
CA GLY A 66 7.45 -21.20 -9.46
C GLY A 66 8.21 -21.95 -8.36
N ASP A 67 9.36 -22.52 -8.73
CA ASP A 67 10.25 -23.29 -7.84
C ASP A 67 11.42 -22.47 -7.28
N THR A 68 11.45 -21.18 -7.60
CA THR A 68 12.55 -20.26 -7.31
C THR A 68 12.09 -19.16 -6.37
N VAL A 69 12.91 -18.91 -5.35
CA VAL A 69 12.69 -17.88 -4.35
C VAL A 69 13.61 -16.71 -4.63
N HIS A 70 13.03 -15.52 -4.73
CA HIS A 70 13.75 -14.27 -4.93
C HIS A 70 13.79 -13.48 -3.64
N MET A 71 14.97 -12.94 -3.31
CA MET A 71 15.13 -11.99 -2.21
C MET A 71 16.27 -11.05 -2.51
N THR A 72 16.24 -9.87 -1.90
CA THR A 72 17.33 -8.89 -1.95
C THR A 72 18.02 -8.91 -0.62
N VAL A 73 19.25 -9.40 -0.62
CA VAL A 73 20.17 -9.30 0.51
C VAL A 73 20.66 -7.86 0.60
N GLU A 74 20.58 -7.26 1.78
CA GLU A 74 20.95 -5.87 2.01
C GLU A 74 21.99 -5.77 3.13
N TYR A 75 23.13 -5.16 2.83
CA TYR A 75 24.00 -4.60 3.86
C TYR A 75 23.54 -3.19 4.17
N ARG A 76 23.49 -2.85 5.46
CA ARG A 76 23.24 -1.50 5.93
C ARG A 76 24.23 -1.16 7.04
N SER A 77 24.83 0.02 6.96
CA SER A 77 25.83 0.43 7.95
C SER A 77 25.26 0.67 9.34
N ASP A 78 23.95 0.88 9.53
CA ASP A 78 23.30 1.18 10.81
C ASP A 78 22.78 -0.04 11.59
N LEU A 79 22.84 -1.25 11.01
CA LEU A 79 22.36 -2.46 11.68
C LEU A 79 23.14 -2.73 12.98
N ASN A 80 22.44 -3.29 13.97
CA ASN A 80 23.02 -3.72 15.25
C ASN A 80 23.80 -2.64 16.02
N GLY A 81 23.38 -1.38 15.94
CA GLY A 81 24.06 -0.25 16.59
C GLY A 81 25.08 0.47 15.71
N GLY A 82 25.22 0.01 14.46
CA GLY A 82 26.03 0.62 13.43
C GLY A 82 27.48 0.11 13.43
N LEU A 83 28.04 0.00 12.23
CA LEU A 83 29.41 -0.44 12.04
C LEU A 83 30.41 0.63 12.48
N ASP A 84 31.45 0.24 13.22
CA ASP A 84 32.45 1.12 13.81
C ASP A 84 33.58 1.52 12.82
N HIS A 85 33.90 0.68 11.84
CA HIS A 85 34.92 0.94 10.82
C HIS A 85 34.45 0.51 9.41
N GLY A 86 35.02 1.10 8.36
CA GLY A 86 34.74 0.66 6.99
C GLY A 86 35.49 -0.61 6.62
N PHE A 87 34.93 -1.40 5.70
CA PHE A 87 35.55 -2.61 5.18
C PHE A 87 35.18 -2.85 3.72
N TRP A 88 35.86 -3.80 3.08
CA TRP A 88 35.54 -4.24 1.73
C TRP A 88 34.64 -5.48 1.81
N ILE A 89 33.37 -5.35 1.40
CA ILE A 89 32.51 -6.52 1.20
C ILE A 89 33.10 -7.31 0.02
N ARG A 90 33.38 -8.59 0.24
CA ARG A 90 33.90 -9.52 -0.76
C ARG A 90 33.07 -10.79 -0.86
N GLU A 91 32.41 -11.17 0.23
CA GLU A 91 31.56 -12.34 0.32
C GLU A 91 30.31 -12.03 1.14
N PHE A 92 29.26 -12.81 0.94
CA PHE A 92 28.07 -12.79 1.78
C PHE A 92 27.42 -14.17 1.83
N GLY A 93 26.76 -14.46 2.93
CA GLY A 93 26.18 -15.76 3.22
C GLY A 93 24.74 -15.62 3.69
N VAL A 94 23.88 -16.48 3.16
CA VAL A 94 22.52 -16.67 3.67
C VAL A 94 22.50 -17.99 4.43
N PHE A 95 22.09 -17.95 5.69
CA PHE A 95 22.11 -19.09 6.60
C PHE A 95 20.68 -19.53 6.89
N ALA A 96 20.49 -20.84 7.00
CA ALA A 96 19.22 -21.44 7.33
C ALA A 96 19.36 -22.42 8.50
N GLN A 97 18.27 -22.59 9.25
CA GLN A 97 18.20 -23.52 10.35
C GLN A 97 17.80 -24.91 9.84
N ASP A 98 18.56 -25.93 10.24
CA ASP A 98 18.17 -27.33 10.08
C ASP A 98 17.23 -27.78 11.22
N GLU A 99 16.55 -28.91 11.06
CA GLU A 99 15.61 -29.49 12.02
C GLU A 99 16.22 -29.74 13.41
N ASP A 100 17.53 -29.97 13.48
CA ASP A 100 18.26 -30.17 14.73
C ASP A 100 18.64 -28.84 15.43
N GLY A 101 18.26 -27.71 14.83
CA GLY A 101 18.56 -26.37 15.30
C GLY A 101 19.94 -25.85 14.89
N SER A 102 20.74 -26.64 14.17
CA SER A 102 22.02 -26.18 13.65
C SER A 102 21.83 -25.18 12.50
N GLU A 103 22.77 -24.24 12.37
CA GLU A 103 22.79 -23.33 11.23
C GLU A 103 23.63 -23.91 10.10
N VAL A 104 23.14 -23.76 8.88
CA VAL A 104 23.79 -24.20 7.64
C VAL A 104 23.84 -23.03 6.67
N MET A 105 25.01 -22.79 6.08
CA MET A 105 25.13 -21.84 4.98
C MET A 105 24.39 -22.38 3.75
N LEU A 106 23.25 -21.76 3.44
CA LEU A 106 22.39 -22.10 2.32
C LEU A 106 22.93 -21.55 1.00
N TYR A 107 23.43 -20.32 1.03
CA TYR A 107 23.88 -19.62 -0.18
C TYR A 107 25.15 -18.85 0.14
N TYR A 108 26.14 -19.00 -0.73
CA TYR A 108 27.41 -18.28 -0.66
C TYR A 108 27.57 -17.40 -1.91
N GLY A 109 27.66 -16.09 -1.71
CA GLY A 109 27.91 -15.10 -2.74
C GLY A 109 29.32 -14.52 -2.63
N VAL A 110 29.98 -14.34 -3.78
CA VAL A 110 31.35 -13.79 -3.84
C VAL A 110 31.44 -12.73 -4.93
N LEU A 111 32.01 -11.58 -4.55
CA LEU A 111 32.23 -10.42 -5.41
C LEU A 111 33.57 -10.50 -6.18
N GLY A 112 34.34 -11.57 -5.98
CA GLY A 112 35.57 -11.87 -6.70
C GLY A 112 36.58 -10.71 -6.66
N ASP A 113 37.00 -10.29 -7.84
CA ASP A 113 37.95 -9.18 -8.05
C ASP A 113 37.27 -7.79 -7.98
N TYR A 114 35.97 -7.71 -7.68
CA TYR A 114 35.17 -6.49 -7.59
C TYR A 114 34.62 -6.25 -6.17
N PRO A 115 35.49 -6.13 -5.15
CA PRO A 115 35.04 -5.87 -3.79
C PRO A 115 34.36 -4.50 -3.70
N GLN A 116 33.43 -4.36 -2.76
CA GLN A 116 32.69 -3.12 -2.55
C GLN A 116 33.04 -2.52 -1.19
N TRP A 117 33.69 -1.34 -1.21
CA TRP A 117 33.97 -0.60 0.01
C TRP A 117 32.67 -0.09 0.62
N VAL A 118 32.51 -0.30 1.93
CA VAL A 118 31.45 0.29 2.73
C VAL A 118 32.03 1.08 3.89
N SER A 119 31.44 2.24 4.19
CA SER A 119 31.89 3.07 5.31
C SER A 119 31.31 2.60 6.65
N ALA A 120 31.98 3.01 7.72
CA ALA A 120 31.41 3.01 9.06
C ALA A 120 30.07 3.77 9.09
N TYR A 121 29.23 3.47 10.08
CA TYR A 121 28.00 4.19 10.32
C TYR A 121 28.28 5.67 10.59
N SER A 122 27.49 6.55 9.96
CA SER A 122 27.46 7.97 10.25
C SER A 122 26.02 8.44 10.36
N THR A 123 25.76 9.40 11.26
CA THR A 123 24.46 10.05 11.37
C THR A 123 24.14 10.97 10.19
N THR A 124 25.12 11.26 9.33
CA THR A 124 24.94 12.12 8.15
C THR A 124 24.58 11.34 6.88
N GLY A 125 24.73 10.02 6.87
CA GLY A 125 24.49 9.21 5.69
C GLY A 125 24.67 7.72 5.96
N LEU A 126 23.79 6.93 5.38
CA LEU A 126 23.81 5.46 5.43
C LEU A 126 24.50 4.90 4.19
N ASP A 127 25.34 3.89 4.38
CA ASP A 127 25.85 3.09 3.27
C ASP A 127 25.02 1.82 3.19
N VAL A 128 24.40 1.59 2.04
CA VAL A 128 23.48 0.50 1.79
C VAL A 128 23.89 -0.21 0.51
N ARG A 129 24.02 -1.54 0.57
CA ARG A 129 24.36 -2.37 -0.60
C ARG A 129 23.33 -3.46 -0.77
N ARG A 130 22.84 -3.61 -2.00
CA ARG A 130 21.78 -4.56 -2.35
C ARG A 130 22.30 -5.60 -3.31
N TYR A 131 22.04 -6.86 -2.98
CA TYR A 131 22.40 -8.02 -3.77
C TYR A 131 21.12 -8.82 -4.01
N PRO A 132 20.44 -8.62 -5.16
CA PRO A 132 19.33 -9.48 -5.53
C PRO A 132 19.86 -10.89 -5.78
N ILE A 133 19.25 -11.88 -5.13
CA ILE A 133 19.58 -13.29 -5.26
C ILE A 133 18.35 -14.09 -5.62
N SER A 134 18.58 -15.27 -6.18
CA SER A 134 17.54 -16.23 -6.52
C SER A 134 18.03 -17.61 -6.13
N ILE A 135 17.22 -18.34 -5.36
CA ILE A 135 17.54 -19.68 -4.87
C ILE A 135 16.45 -20.61 -5.41
N THR A 136 16.83 -21.53 -6.30
CA THR A 136 15.92 -22.58 -6.76
C THR A 136 15.87 -23.69 -5.72
N ILE A 137 14.71 -23.87 -5.11
CA ILE A 137 14.50 -24.81 -3.99
C ILE A 137 13.64 -25.99 -4.45
N GLY A 138 12.70 -25.78 -5.37
CA GLY A 138 11.76 -26.81 -5.81
C GLY A 138 10.30 -26.40 -5.56
N GLU A 139 9.39 -26.96 -6.35
CA GLU A 139 7.96 -26.64 -6.26
C GLU A 139 7.37 -27.03 -4.90
N GLY A 140 6.60 -26.12 -4.30
CA GLY A 140 5.92 -26.35 -3.02
C GLY A 140 6.78 -26.17 -1.77
N ALA A 141 8.03 -25.71 -1.90
CA ALA A 141 8.84 -25.30 -0.76
C ALA A 141 8.38 -23.94 -0.22
N GLU A 142 8.12 -23.86 1.07
CA GLU A 142 7.89 -22.60 1.78
C GLU A 142 9.21 -22.12 2.41
N VAL A 143 9.53 -20.85 2.23
CA VAL A 143 10.67 -20.16 2.86
C VAL A 143 10.15 -19.13 3.86
N ILE A 144 10.62 -19.26 5.08
CA ILE A 144 10.31 -18.35 6.19
C ILE A 144 11.61 -17.69 6.63
N ILE A 145 11.56 -16.41 6.95
CA ILE A 145 12.68 -15.68 7.58
C ILE A 145 12.44 -15.63 9.09
N ASP A 146 13.45 -16.01 9.87
CA ASP A 146 13.41 -16.02 11.34
C ASP A 146 14.02 -14.75 11.97
N TYR A 147 14.35 -13.77 11.12
CA TYR A 147 14.72 -12.42 11.50
C TYR A 147 13.72 -11.42 10.92
N SER A 148 13.65 -10.23 11.52
CA SER A 148 12.84 -9.15 10.97
C SER A 148 13.45 -8.68 9.64
N PRO A 149 12.72 -8.74 8.51
CA PRO A 149 13.18 -8.15 7.26
C PRO A 149 13.23 -6.63 7.44
N GLU A 150 14.40 -6.04 7.22
CA GLU A 150 14.65 -4.62 7.43
C GLU A 150 15.22 -3.95 6.17
N ALA A 151 15.09 -4.56 5.00
CA ALA A 151 15.50 -3.89 3.77
C ALA A 151 14.70 -2.60 3.53
N PHE A 152 15.38 -1.54 3.10
CA PHE A 152 14.70 -0.29 2.78
C PHE A 152 13.79 -0.41 1.55
N MET A 153 12.72 0.37 1.52
CA MET A 153 11.92 0.56 0.31
C MET A 153 12.52 1.69 -0.54
N THR A 154 12.57 1.51 -1.86
CA THR A 154 12.85 2.61 -2.81
C THR A 154 11.66 3.54 -2.94
N ALA A 155 11.86 4.72 -3.55
CA ALA A 155 10.76 5.63 -3.87
C ALA A 155 9.76 4.97 -4.84
N GLU A 156 10.26 4.16 -5.77
CA GLU A 156 9.48 3.35 -6.69
C GLU A 156 8.63 2.30 -5.97
N ASP A 157 9.20 1.59 -4.98
CA ASP A 157 8.48 0.60 -4.17
C ASP A 157 7.31 1.25 -3.41
N VAL A 158 7.56 2.41 -2.80
CA VAL A 158 6.52 3.18 -2.09
C VAL A 158 5.46 3.67 -3.06
N GLY A 159 5.85 4.16 -4.24
CA GLY A 159 4.92 4.59 -5.28
C GLY A 159 4.01 3.44 -5.75
N ALA A 160 4.58 2.26 -5.95
CA ALA A 160 3.85 1.06 -6.30
C ALA A 160 2.86 0.67 -5.19
N TYR A 161 3.32 0.61 -3.92
CA TYR A 161 2.47 0.30 -2.76
C TYR A 161 1.29 1.27 -2.62
N CYS A 162 1.55 2.57 -2.77
CA CYS A 162 0.49 3.59 -2.73
C CYS A 162 -0.58 3.36 -3.82
N THR A 163 -0.16 2.90 -5.00
CA THR A 163 -1.06 2.73 -6.16
C THR A 163 -1.82 1.40 -6.12
N SER A 164 -1.14 0.30 -5.76
CA SER A 164 -1.72 -1.05 -5.82
C SER A 164 -2.48 -1.44 -4.55
N VAL A 165 -2.10 -0.88 -3.39
CA VAL A 165 -2.68 -1.25 -2.08
C VAL A 165 -3.49 -0.09 -1.49
N MET A 166 -2.85 1.07 -1.30
CA MET A 166 -3.49 2.17 -0.56
C MET A 166 -4.64 2.82 -1.34
N LEU A 167 -4.46 3.10 -2.63
CA LEU A 167 -5.48 3.74 -3.45
C LEU A 167 -6.78 2.90 -3.51
N PRO A 168 -6.76 1.59 -3.82
CA PRO A 168 -7.98 0.77 -3.74
C PRO A 168 -8.66 0.80 -2.38
N ALA A 169 -7.88 0.72 -1.29
CA ALA A 169 -8.42 0.79 0.08
C ALA A 169 -9.13 2.14 0.34
N PHE A 170 -8.53 3.25 -0.10
CA PHE A 170 -9.16 4.57 0.01
C PHE A 170 -10.42 4.69 -0.86
N LEU A 171 -10.43 4.14 -2.07
CA LEU A 171 -11.60 4.16 -2.94
C LEU A 171 -12.78 3.40 -2.30
N VAL A 172 -12.53 2.24 -1.67
CA VAL A 172 -13.56 1.49 -0.94
C VAL A 172 -14.12 2.31 0.22
N GLN A 173 -13.25 2.94 1.02
CA GLN A 173 -13.71 3.77 2.14
C GLN A 173 -14.46 5.02 1.68
N ALA A 174 -14.00 5.68 0.61
CA ALA A 174 -14.67 6.83 0.03
C ALA A 174 -16.06 6.45 -0.50
N GLN A 175 -16.19 5.30 -1.17
CA GLN A 175 -17.48 4.82 -1.64
C GLN A 175 -18.44 4.55 -0.46
N ALA A 176 -17.95 3.93 0.62
CA ALA A 176 -18.75 3.70 1.82
C ALA A 176 -19.27 5.00 2.44
N GLN A 177 -18.46 6.08 2.45
CA GLN A 177 -18.89 7.39 2.91
C GLN A 177 -19.94 8.02 1.98
N ILE A 178 -19.78 7.88 0.67
CA ILE A 178 -20.76 8.34 -0.32
C ILE A 178 -22.10 7.61 -0.13
N ASP A 179 -22.08 6.29 0.06
CA ASP A 179 -23.28 5.49 0.26
C ASP A 179 -24.00 5.86 1.56
N ALA A 180 -23.25 6.09 2.64
CA ALA A 180 -23.79 6.57 3.90
C ALA A 180 -24.47 7.95 3.76
N HIS A 181 -23.80 8.89 3.06
CA HIS A 181 -24.38 10.21 2.79
C HIS A 181 -25.65 10.12 1.91
N ASN A 182 -25.65 9.27 0.88
CA ASN A 182 -26.79 9.13 -0.04
C ASN A 182 -28.03 8.51 0.62
N THR A 183 -27.84 7.71 1.66
CA THR A 183 -28.95 7.09 2.41
C THR A 183 -29.43 7.94 3.58
N ASP A 184 -28.70 8.99 3.95
CA ASP A 184 -29.04 9.85 5.09
C ASP A 184 -30.24 10.78 4.78
N PRO A 185 -31.41 10.60 5.44
CA PRO A 185 -32.55 11.48 5.28
C PRO A 185 -32.34 12.89 5.85
N GLN A 186 -31.25 13.16 6.55
CA GLN A 186 -30.82 14.48 7.00
C GLN A 186 -29.75 15.11 6.10
N ALA A 187 -29.29 14.40 5.06
CA ALA A 187 -28.38 14.99 4.07
C ALA A 187 -29.01 16.23 3.42
N HIS A 188 -28.20 17.26 3.20
CA HIS A 188 -28.58 18.54 2.56
C HIS A 188 -29.78 19.28 3.21
N PRO A 189 -29.71 19.67 4.49
CA PRO A 189 -30.83 20.31 5.19
C PRO A 189 -31.26 21.64 4.57
N ALA A 190 -30.31 22.44 4.06
CA ALA A 190 -30.62 23.71 3.41
C ALA A 190 -31.43 23.52 2.12
N ILE A 191 -31.02 22.57 1.27
CA ILE A 191 -31.73 22.25 0.01
C ILE A 191 -33.15 21.76 0.33
N LYS A 192 -33.30 20.89 1.34
CA LYS A 192 -34.61 20.41 1.80
C LYS A 192 -35.51 21.54 2.29
N ALA A 193 -34.96 22.53 3.00
CA ALA A 193 -35.71 23.70 3.43
C ALA A 193 -36.23 24.53 2.25
N ASP A 194 -35.41 24.74 1.23
CA ASP A 194 -35.81 25.48 0.02
C ASP A 194 -36.91 24.75 -0.77
N PHE A 195 -36.79 23.42 -0.92
CA PHE A 195 -37.84 22.61 -1.56
C PHE A 195 -39.16 22.68 -0.80
N ASN A 196 -39.14 22.57 0.53
CA ASN A 196 -40.34 22.69 1.36
C ASN A 196 -41.00 24.07 1.22
N ALA A 197 -40.19 25.14 1.13
CA ALA A 197 -40.70 26.48 0.89
C ALA A 197 -41.34 26.62 -0.50
N MET A 198 -40.75 26.01 -1.53
CA MET A 198 -41.33 25.97 -2.88
C MET A 198 -42.64 25.18 -2.91
N ASP A 199 -42.69 24.01 -2.27
CA ASP A 199 -43.87 23.15 -2.20
C ASP A 199 -45.04 23.86 -1.50
N ALA A 200 -44.76 24.59 -0.41
CA ALA A 200 -45.75 25.43 0.26
C ALA A 200 -46.29 26.56 -0.65
N ARG A 201 -45.43 27.18 -1.46
CA ARG A 201 -45.84 28.22 -2.42
C ARG A 201 -46.68 27.63 -3.56
N MET A 202 -46.33 26.44 -4.05
CA MET A 202 -47.07 25.74 -5.09
C MET A 202 -48.45 25.30 -4.60
N SER A 203 -48.51 24.70 -3.41
CA SER A 203 -49.77 24.33 -2.73
C SER A 203 -50.70 25.54 -2.56
N LEU A 204 -50.14 26.71 -2.21
CA LEU A 204 -50.93 27.95 -2.11
C LEU A 204 -51.47 28.42 -3.47
N MET A 205 -50.68 28.29 -4.54
CA MET A 205 -51.14 28.61 -5.89
C MET A 205 -52.24 27.65 -6.33
N GLU A 206 -52.04 26.34 -6.17
CA GLU A 206 -53.04 25.32 -6.49
C GLU A 206 -54.35 25.58 -5.76
N LEU A 207 -54.30 25.91 -4.47
CA LEU A 207 -55.49 26.28 -3.70
C LEU A 207 -56.21 27.49 -4.32
N ARG A 208 -55.49 28.54 -4.72
CA ARG A 208 -56.07 29.75 -5.34
C ARG A 208 -56.66 29.51 -6.73
N TYR A 209 -56.10 28.59 -7.50
CA TYR A 209 -56.53 28.32 -8.88
C TYR A 209 -57.58 27.21 -8.97
N ASN A 210 -57.54 26.20 -8.09
CA ASN A 210 -58.46 25.07 -8.06
C ASN A 210 -59.65 25.26 -7.11
N THR A 211 -59.64 26.28 -6.25
CA THR A 211 -60.90 26.70 -5.62
C THR A 211 -61.78 27.34 -6.68
N GLU A 212 -62.69 26.56 -7.25
CA GLU A 212 -63.90 27.11 -7.85
C GLU A 212 -64.60 27.89 -6.72
N VAL A 213 -64.53 29.23 -6.79
CA VAL A 213 -65.28 30.09 -5.88
C VAL A 213 -66.76 29.99 -6.30
N SER A 214 -67.41 28.88 -5.95
CA SER A 214 -68.80 28.61 -6.27
C SER A 214 -69.79 29.26 -5.28
N GLY A 215 -69.31 30.17 -4.41
CA GLY A 215 -70.10 31.07 -3.55
C GLY A 215 -69.23 31.69 -2.44
N ASN A 216 -69.29 32.97 -2.08
CA ASN A 216 -70.23 34.04 -2.41
C ASN A 216 -69.50 35.24 -3.07
N PRO A 217 -69.93 35.71 -4.25
CA PRO A 217 -69.65 37.09 -4.64
C PRO A 217 -70.31 37.99 -3.58
N PHE A 218 -69.53 38.85 -2.93
CA PHE A 218 -70.14 39.86 -2.08
C PHE A 218 -70.97 40.77 -2.99
N THR A 219 -72.26 40.88 -2.71
CA THR A 219 -73.12 41.86 -3.36
C THR A 219 -73.29 43.01 -2.39
N ALA A 220 -72.65 44.14 -2.69
CA ALA A 220 -72.92 45.39 -2.00
C ALA A 220 -74.06 46.11 -2.74
N THR A 221 -75.24 46.17 -2.15
CA THR A 221 -76.33 47.04 -2.61
C THR A 221 -76.16 48.42 -2.01
N PHE A 222 -76.07 49.43 -2.86
CA PHE A 222 -76.06 50.84 -2.48
C PHE A 222 -77.47 51.42 -2.70
N GLU A 223 -77.93 52.32 -1.82
CA GLU A 223 -79.17 53.07 -2.05
C GLU A 223 -79.09 53.91 -3.34
N ASP A 224 -77.91 54.47 -3.62
CA ASP A 224 -77.58 55.09 -4.91
C ASP A 224 -76.08 54.93 -5.21
N LEU A 225 -75.71 54.98 -6.50
CA LEU A 225 -74.33 54.83 -6.97
C LEU A 225 -73.57 56.15 -7.12
N SER A 226 -74.14 57.28 -6.71
CA SER A 226 -73.59 58.64 -6.95
C SER A 226 -72.25 58.88 -6.26
N LYS A 227 -71.92 58.10 -5.23
CA LYS A 227 -70.65 58.22 -4.48
C LYS A 227 -69.70 57.04 -4.68
N LEU A 228 -70.04 56.06 -5.54
CA LEU A 228 -69.16 54.94 -5.81
C LEU A 228 -68.06 55.37 -6.80
N ARG A 229 -66.81 55.38 -6.34
CA ARG A 229 -65.64 55.63 -7.18
C ARG A 229 -64.86 54.34 -7.37
N ILE A 230 -64.78 53.86 -8.61
CA ILE A 230 -63.99 52.69 -9.00
C ILE A 230 -62.78 53.18 -9.79
N GLU A 231 -61.57 52.78 -9.39
CA GLU A 231 -60.32 53.10 -10.08
C GLU A 231 -59.73 51.80 -10.66
N GLY A 232 -59.31 51.83 -11.93
CA GLY A 232 -58.80 50.65 -12.65
C GLY A 232 -59.05 50.74 -14.15
N VAL A 233 -58.68 49.68 -14.89
CA VAL A 233 -58.90 49.57 -16.34
C VAL A 233 -60.09 48.65 -16.61
N TRP A 234 -61.08 49.12 -17.38
CA TRP A 234 -62.24 48.31 -17.75
C TRP A 234 -61.88 47.33 -18.88
N ASN A 235 -61.89 46.04 -18.59
CA ASN A 235 -61.74 44.99 -19.59
C ASN A 235 -63.11 44.64 -20.19
N ALA A 236 -63.39 45.16 -21.38
CA ALA A 236 -64.70 45.02 -22.03
C ALA A 236 -65.03 43.57 -22.43
N ALA A 237 -64.02 42.77 -22.80
CA ALA A 237 -64.23 41.38 -23.22
C ALA A 237 -64.63 40.48 -22.05
N GLN A 238 -64.01 40.70 -20.88
CA GLN A 238 -64.26 39.92 -19.67
C GLN A 238 -65.29 40.55 -18.73
N LYS A 239 -65.77 41.76 -19.06
CA LYS A 239 -66.76 42.53 -18.29
C LYS A 239 -66.37 42.71 -16.81
N ARG A 240 -65.10 43.06 -16.55
CA ARG A 240 -64.59 43.34 -15.19
C ARG A 240 -63.59 44.49 -15.18
N VAL A 241 -63.43 45.13 -14.03
CA VAL A 241 -62.37 46.12 -13.78
C VAL A 241 -61.11 45.37 -13.33
N GLU A 242 -59.98 45.69 -13.95
CA GLU A 242 -58.66 45.12 -13.64
C GLU A 242 -57.77 46.22 -13.02
N PHE A 243 -56.89 45.84 -12.11
CA PHE A 243 -55.94 46.73 -11.43
C PHE A 243 -54.52 46.54 -11.98
#